data_AF-A0A261FTN3-F1
#
_entry.id   AF-A0A261FTN3-F1
#
_cell.length_a   1.000
_cell.length_b   1.000
_cell.length_c   1.000
_cell.angle_alpha   90.00
_cell.angle_beta   90.00
_cell.angle_gamma   90.00
#
_symmetry.space_group_name_H-M   'P 1'
#
loop_
_entity.id
_entity.type
_entity.pdbx_description
1 polymer ?
#
loop_
_entity_poly.entity_id
_entity_poly.type
_entity_poly.pdbx_seq_one_letter_code
_entity_poly.pdbx_strand_id
1 'polypeptide(L)' 'MVNTPVKEWLTSQGISYRDLATRMNQSPSSISQKLNRKTKWQEDDLAWLADNLGLSADFVIGKADYPYRNQAEALA' A
#
# COMPACT_ATOMS: atom_id res chain seq x y z
N MET A 1 -1.17 -5.38 -17.15
CA MET A 1 -0.65 -4.91 -15.84
C MET A 1 -1.40 -5.67 -14.76
N VAL A 2 -0.72 -6.14 -13.71
CA VAL A 2 -1.40 -6.77 -12.57
C VAL A 2 -2.09 -5.67 -11.75
N ASN A 3 -3.40 -5.76 -11.57
CA ASN A 3 -4.13 -4.94 -10.61
C ASN A 3 -3.98 -5.59 -9.24
N THR A 4 -3.36 -4.89 -8.32
CA THR A 4 -3.19 -5.35 -6.93
C THR A 4 -4.15 -4.56 -6.05
N PRO A 5 -4.64 -5.15 -4.95
CA PRO A 5 -5.54 -4.45 -4.03
C PRO A 5 -5.00 -3.09 -3.59
N VAL A 6 -3.68 -3.00 -3.34
CA VAL A 6 -3.00 -1.74 -2.99
C VAL A 6 -3.09 -0.69 -4.10
N LYS A 7 -2.98 -1.07 -5.38
CA LYS A 7 -3.11 -0.11 -6.50
C LYS A 7 -4.52 0.42 -6.65
N GLU A 8 -5.51 -0.45 -6.49
CA GLU A 8 -6.92 -0.07 -6.55
C GLU A 8 -7.24 0.88 -5.40
N TRP A 9 -6.77 0.56 -4.20
CA TRP A 9 -6.90 1.43 -3.03
C TRP A 9 -6.23 2.79 -3.25
N LEU A 10 -4.96 2.82 -3.71
CA LEU A 10 -4.26 4.09 -4.00
C LEU A 10 -5.02 4.95 -5.01
N THR A 11 -5.56 4.32 -6.05
CA THR A 11 -6.37 5.00 -7.07
C THR A 11 -7.66 5.57 -6.46
N SER A 12 -8.34 4.81 -5.61
CA SER A 12 -9.54 5.28 -4.88
C SER A 12 -9.24 6.43 -3.92
N GLN A 13 -8.03 6.52 -3.39
CA GLN A 13 -7.58 7.62 -2.54
C GLN A 13 -7.01 8.81 -3.32
N GLY A 14 -6.95 8.73 -4.66
CA GLY A 14 -6.34 9.77 -5.51
C GLY A 14 -4.82 9.89 -5.33
N ILE A 15 -4.15 8.86 -4.80
CA ILE A 15 -2.70 8.84 -4.55
C ILE A 15 -2.01 8.19 -5.74
N SER A 16 -1.13 8.94 -6.43
CA SER A 16 -0.29 8.32 -7.46
C SER A 16 0.87 7.54 -6.83
N TYR A 17 1.41 6.55 -7.54
CA TYR A 17 2.60 5.83 -7.06
C TYR A 17 3.82 6.74 -6.89
N ARG A 18 3.89 7.88 -7.62
CA ARG A 18 4.96 8.87 -7.47
C ARG A 18 4.80 9.62 -6.15
N ASP A 19 3.58 10.01 -5.80
CA ASP A 19 3.29 10.64 -4.51
C ASP A 19 3.62 9.70 -3.35
N LEU A 20 3.23 8.42 -3.46
CA LEU A 20 3.59 7.42 -2.46
C LEU A 20 5.11 7.27 -2.32
N ALA A 21 5.83 7.24 -3.44
CA ALA A 21 7.29 7.16 -3.43
C ALA A 21 7.94 8.35 -2.70
N THR A 22 7.46 9.57 -2.95
CA THR A 22 7.91 10.76 -2.22
C THR A 22 7.59 10.67 -0.73
N ARG A 23 6.38 10.24 -0.35
CA ARG A 23 5.97 10.09 1.06
C ARG A 23 6.81 9.06 1.82
N MET A 24 7.17 7.96 1.17
CA MET A 24 8.00 6.89 1.75
C MET A 24 9.50 7.16 1.63
N ASN A 25 9.91 8.29 1.02
CA ASN A 25 11.30 8.59 0.69
C ASN A 25 12.00 7.46 -0.10
N GLN A 26 11.28 6.89 -1.08
CA GLN A 26 11.76 5.81 -1.95
C GLN A 26 11.71 6.23 -3.42
N SER A 27 12.45 5.51 -4.27
CA SER A 27 12.41 5.79 -5.71
C SER A 27 11.07 5.33 -6.32
N PRO A 28 10.53 6.05 -7.33
CA PRO A 28 9.30 5.64 -8.01
C PRO A 28 9.38 4.24 -8.64
N SER A 29 10.57 3.83 -9.08
CA SER A 29 10.83 2.49 -9.63
C SER A 29 10.71 1.41 -8.55
N SER A 30 11.23 1.64 -7.34
CA SER A 30 11.13 0.70 -6.22
C SER A 30 9.67 0.49 -5.82
N ILE A 31 8.90 1.58 -5.63
CA ILE A 31 7.46 1.49 -5.35
C ILE A 31 6.70 0.79 -6.48
N SER A 32 6.99 1.12 -7.74
CA SER A 32 6.37 0.45 -8.88
C SER A 32 6.64 -1.06 -8.88
N GLN A 33 7.87 -1.49 -8.59
CA GLN A 33 8.19 -2.92 -8.49
C GLN A 33 7.38 -3.61 -7.38
N LYS A 34 7.27 -2.98 -6.20
CA LYS A 34 6.48 -3.49 -5.06
C LYS A 34 5.00 -3.60 -5.39
N LEU A 35 4.40 -2.54 -5.94
CA LEU A 35 2.99 -2.50 -6.36
C LEU A 35 2.67 -3.54 -7.45
N ASN A 36 3.64 -3.91 -8.28
CA ASN A 36 3.51 -4.94 -9.31
C ASN A 36 3.92 -6.34 -8.84
N ARG A 37 4.15 -6.55 -7.53
CA ARG A 37 4.63 -7.81 -6.93
C ARG A 37 5.94 -8.34 -7.52
N LYS A 38 6.75 -7.47 -8.15
CA LYS A 38 8.09 -7.81 -8.66
C LYS A 38 9.12 -7.89 -7.54
N THR A 39 8.92 -7.08 -6.50
CA THR A 39 9.73 -7.06 -5.28
C THR A 39 8.79 -7.13 -4.08
N LYS A 40 9.21 -7.78 -2.99
CA LYS A 40 8.44 -7.84 -1.76
C LYS A 40 8.51 -6.51 -1.01
N TRP A 41 7.41 -6.15 -0.35
CA TRP A 41 7.40 -5.12 0.69
C TRP A 41 8.28 -5.59 1.86
N GLN A 42 9.11 -4.67 2.37
CA GLN A 42 9.97 -4.89 3.54
C GLN A 42 9.21 -4.53 4.82
N GLU A 43 9.73 -4.94 5.98
CA GLU A 43 9.08 -4.68 7.27
C GLU A 43 8.89 -3.18 7.53
N ASP A 44 9.89 -2.35 7.26
CA ASP A 44 9.79 -0.89 7.39
C ASP A 44 8.71 -0.28 6.48
N ASP A 45 8.51 -0.86 5.28
CA ASP A 45 7.46 -0.40 4.38
C ASP A 45 6.07 -0.70 4.98
N LEU A 46 5.91 -1.90 5.54
CA LEU A 46 4.65 -2.35 6.12
C LEU A 46 4.32 -1.54 7.37
N ALA A 47 5.31 -1.25 8.22
CA ALA A 47 5.15 -0.37 9.37
C ALA A 47 4.72 1.03 8.91
N TRP A 48 5.43 1.63 7.95
CA TRP A 48 5.08 2.96 7.45
C TRP A 48 3.66 3.02 6.88
N LEU A 49 3.25 2.02 6.09
CA LEU A 49 1.90 1.96 5.50
C LEU A 49 0.82 1.78 6.57
N ALA A 50 1.10 1.02 7.63
CA ALA A 50 0.20 0.87 8.76
C ALA A 50 0.05 2.20 9.53
N ASP A 51 1.16 2.84 9.91
CA ASP A 51 1.16 4.07 10.70
C ASP A 51 0.58 5.27 9.95
N ASN A 52 0.81 5.38 8.63
CA ASN A 52 0.45 6.58 7.87
C ASN A 52 -0.85 6.43 7.07
N LEU A 53 -1.20 5.22 6.65
CA LEU A 53 -2.35 4.95 5.79
C LEU A 53 -3.36 3.97 6.42
N GLY A 54 -3.06 3.44 7.61
CA GLY A 54 -3.89 2.44 8.30
C GLY A 54 -3.86 1.05 7.65
N LEU A 55 -3.03 0.83 6.63
CA LEU A 55 -3.11 -0.39 5.83
C LEU A 55 -2.57 -1.59 6.61
N SER A 56 -3.34 -2.68 6.60
CA SER A 56 -2.91 -3.94 7.18
C SER A 56 -1.84 -4.61 6.32
N ALA A 57 -0.87 -5.27 6.96
CA ALA A 57 0.18 -6.00 6.26
C ALA A 57 -0.40 -7.11 5.35
N ASP A 58 -1.44 -7.82 5.81
CA ASP A 58 -2.12 -8.86 5.03
C ASP A 58 -2.71 -8.30 3.73
N PHE A 59 -3.31 -7.11 3.75
CA PHE A 59 -3.78 -6.47 2.53
C PHE A 59 -2.62 -6.11 1.59
N VAL A 60 -1.57 -5.49 2.12
CA VAL A 60 -0.44 -5.01 1.32
C VAL A 60 0.28 -6.15 0.59
N ILE A 61 0.40 -7.31 1.23
CA ILE A 61 1.01 -8.51 0.63
C ILE A 61 0.02 -9.38 -0.16
N GLY A 62 -1.27 -9.01 -0.19
CA GLY A 62 -2.33 -9.65 -0.96
C GLY A 62 -2.84 -10.96 -0.36
N LYS A 63 -2.92 -11.04 0.97
CA LYS A 63 -3.57 -12.11 1.76
C LYS A 63 -4.96 -11.74 2.27
N ALA A 64 -5.35 -10.46 2.19
CA ALA A 64 -6.68 -9.97 2.55
C ALA A 64 -7.24 -9.10 1.42
N ASP A 65 -8.57 -9.11 1.28
CA ASP A 65 -9.31 -8.29 0.32
C ASP A 65 -9.60 -6.87 0.85
N TYR A 66 -9.62 -6.71 2.17
CA TYR A 66 -9.93 -5.45 2.84
C TYR A 66 -8.66 -4.72 3.32
N PRO A 67 -8.57 -3.39 3.15
CA PRO A 67 -7.38 -2.61 3.48
C PRO A 67 -7.06 -2.57 4.98
N TYR A 68 -8.10 -2.50 5.81
CA TYR A 68 -7.98 -2.31 7.25
C TYR A 68 -8.20 -3.63 8.00
N ARG A 69 -7.55 -3.78 9.16
CA ARG A 69 -7.67 -4.98 10.00
C ARG A 69 -9.04 -5.10 10.67
N ASN A 70 -9.65 -3.97 11.01
CA ASN A 70 -10.98 -3.88 11.60
C ASN A 70 -11.86 -2.97 10.72
N GLN A 71 -13.05 -3.42 10.31
CA GLN A 71 -14.00 -2.60 9.54
C GLN A 71 -14.53 -1.37 10.33
N ALA A 72 -14.30 -1.29 11.64
CA ALA A 72 -14.81 -0.24 12.52
C ALA A 72 -14.04 1.11 12.43
N GLU A 73 -12.80 1.10 11.92
CA GLU A 73 -11.92 2.29 11.92
C GLU A 73 -12.09 3.19 10.67
N ALA A 74 -12.95 2.79 9.72
CA ALA A 74 -13.18 3.56 8.50
C ALA A 74 -14.16 4.76 8.66
N LEU A 75 -14.66 5.04 9.87
CA LEU A 75 -15.68 6.07 10.14
C LEU A 75 -15.39 6.99 11.35
N ALA A 76 -14.14 7.05 11.83
CA ALA A 76 -13.76 7.95 12.92
C ALA A 76 -13.07 9.23 12.39
#